data_AF-A0A1W9R1P2-F1
#
_entry.id   AF-A0A1W9R1P2-F1
#
_cell.length_a   1.000
_cell.length_b   1.000
_cell.length_c   1.000
_cell.angle_alpha   90.00
_cell.angle_beta   90.00
_cell.angle_gamma   90.00
#
_symmetry.space_group_name_H-M   'P 1'
#
loop_
_entity.id
_entity.type
_entity.pdbx_description
1 polymer ?
#
loop_
_entity_poly.entity_id
_entity_poly.type
_entity_poly.pdbx_seq_one_letter_code
_entity_poly.pdbx_strand_id
1 'polypeptide(L)' 'MVQAWIEIHREELIADWALCQNGEKPLKIKPLN' A
#
# COMPACT_ATOMS: atom_id res chain seq x y z
N MET A 1 -15.11 -2.39 5.57
CA MET A 1 -14.46 -1.09 5.29
C MET A 1 -12.98 -1.27 4.94
N VAL A 2 -12.20 -2.09 5.67
CA VAL A 2 -10.79 -2.42 5.32
C VAL A 2 -10.66 -3.12 3.95
N GLN A 3 -11.57 -4.03 3.60
CA GLN A 3 -11.46 -4.80 2.34
C GLN A 3 -11.58 -3.92 1.09
N ALA A 4 -12.50 -2.95 1.09
CA ALA A 4 -12.64 -1.97 0.03
C ALA A 4 -11.40 -1.06 -0.09
N TRP A 5 -10.78 -0.71 1.05
CA TRP A 5 -9.53 0.03 1.04
C TRP A 5 -8.39 -0.77 0.39
N ILE A 6 -8.26 -2.05 0.72
CA ILE A 6 -7.25 -2.95 0.12
C ILE A 6 -7.47 -3.10 -1.39
N GLU A 7 -8.72 -3.20 -1.84
CA GLU A 7 -9.02 -3.31 -3.27
C GLU A 7 -8.67 -2.04 -4.04
N ILE A 8 -8.94 -0.86 -3.47
CA ILE A 8 -8.62 0.43 -4.10
C ILE A 8 -7.11 0.67 -4.15
N HIS A 9 -6.36 0.28 -3.12
CA HIS A 9 -4.92 0.56 -2.99
C HIS A 9 -4.04 -0.66 -3.28
N ARG A 10 -4.57 -1.69 -3.98
CA ARG A 10 -3.85 -2.95 -4.22
C ARG A 10 -2.51 -2.74 -4.91
N GLU A 11 -2.49 -1.88 -5.93
CA GLU A 11 -1.27 -1.60 -6.70
C GLU A 11 -0.22 -0.87 -5.87
N GLU A 12 -0.65 0.13 -5.08
CA GLU A 12 0.21 0.86 -4.15
C GLU A 12 0.82 -0.06 -3.09
N LEU A 13 0.01 -0.98 -2.53
CA LEU A 13 0.49 -1.96 -1.55
C LEU A 13 1.54 -2.91 -2.13
N ILE A 14 1.40 -3.34 -3.38
CA ILE A 14 2.38 -4.21 -4.05
C ILE A 14 3.67 -3.44 -4.34
N ALA A 15 3.58 -2.19 -4.78
CA ALA A 15 4.75 -1.34 -5.01
C ALA A 15 5.51 -1.07 -3.69
N ASP A 16 4.78 -0.74 -2.62
CA ASP A 16 5.35 -0.55 -1.29
C ASP A 16 6.00 -1.83 -0.75
N TRP A 17 5.39 -2.99 -1.01
CA TRP A 17 5.99 -4.28 -0.65
C TRP A 17 7.33 -4.50 -1.36
N ALA A 18 7.44 -4.15 -2.64
CA ALA A 18 8.71 -4.23 -3.37
C ALA A 18 9.78 -3.27 -2.81
N LEU A 19 9.39 -2.04 -2.45
CA LEU A 19 10.28 -1.08 -1.78
C LEU A 19 10.81 -1.64 -0.45
N CYS A 20 9.90 -2.18 0.38
CA CYS A 20 10.28 -2.78 1.67
C CYS A 20 11.28 -3.92 1.50
N GLN A 21 11.11 -4.77 0.48
CA GLN A 21 12.05 -5.87 0.19
C GLN A 21 13.43 -5.37 -0.23
N ASN A 22 13.51 -4.19 -0.84
CA ASN A 22 14.78 -3.54 -1.19
C ASN A 22 15.39 -2.75 -0.02
N GLY A 23 14.74 -2.73 1.15
CA GLY A 23 15.16 -1.94 2.31
C GLY A 23 14.78 -0.46 2.21
N GLU A 24 13.95 -0.10 1.23
CA GLU A 24 13.44 1.25 1.04
C GLU A 24 12.16 1.47 1.85
N LYS A 25 11.89 2.73 2.21
CA LYS A 25 10.71 3.06 3.01
C LYS A 25 9.46 3.05 2.12
N PRO A 26 8.38 2.38 2.55
CA PRO A 26 7.11 2.43 1.84
C PRO A 26 6.52 3.85 1.89
N LEU A 27 5.66 4.14 0.92
CA LEU A 27 4.98 5.42 0.78
C LEU A 27 3.76 5.50 1.71
N LYS A 28 3.28 6.72 1.97
CA LYS A 28 2.06 6.91 2.76
C LYS A 28 0.84 6.67 1.89
N ILE A 29 0.19 5.53 2.07
CA ILE A 29 -1.11 5.23 1.44
C ILE A 29 -2.22 5.92 2.24
N LYS A 30 -3.10 6.65 1.56
CA LYS A 30 -4.17 7.42 2.20
C LYS A 30 -5.25 6.46 2.75
N PRO A 31 -5.73 6.64 4.00
CA PRO A 31 -6.83 5.81 4.51
C PRO A 31 -8.14 6.09 3.77
N LEU A 32 -9.04 5.10 3.75
CA LEU A 32 -10.42 5.32 3.35
C LEU A 32 -11.12 6.10 4.48
N ASN A 33 -11.55 7.32 4.19
CA ASN A 33 -12.36 8.13 5.10
C ASN A 33 -13.76 7.53 5.28
#